data_AF-A0A6J7KNL3-F1
#
_entry.id   AF-A0A6J7KNL3-F1
#
_cell.length_a   1.000
_cell.length_b   1.000
_cell.length_c   1.000
_cell.angle_alpha   90.00
_cell.angle_beta   90.00
_cell.angle_gamma   90.00
#
_symmetry.space_group_name_H-M   'P 1'
#
loop_
_entity.id
_entity.type
_entity.pdbx_description
1 polymer ?
#
loop_
_entity_poly.entity_id
_entity_poly.type
_entity_poly.pdbx_seq_one_letter_code
_entity_poly.pdbx_strand_id
1 'polypeptide(L)'
;MAREWFSGNYPYGGFPWAKLVSSQADTLVARWVWLGGSQLADFMIAFCVIFAIEFLRQGVTIRRTAIALFAFVALILVPVTFAISNQPEDGTMTVGAAQGSAKSGLFANRDAGKLLANHILATEALIATGKKFDVVVWPENAVDLDLFGNPENYRRLETFINKLGKPLIFGTVTSRDKLFNTSVLWLPNKGIADWYDKTRPVPFAEYVPDRAFWSKIAPDLIGLLSYDFAPGKRDGIFKLGDKRTGTLICFEIAVDQVSRQLVNGGAEVIFSQTNNSDFGKSDEAYQQLAIARLRAIETGRALVNISTVGPSAVYLPDGSAQNYLSAYQRGFMLDTVPLRTSKTPAIFIAEPLELGFAAVALLLSLLLMASKTKRRLKK
;
A
#
# COMPACT_ATOMS: atom_id res chain seq x y z
N MET A 1 -17.66 -8.27 -6.20
CA MET A 1 -16.71 -9.21 -5.59
C MET A 1 -15.92 -9.94 -6.66
N ALA A 2 -16.52 -10.82 -7.47
CA ALA A 2 -15.77 -11.48 -8.56
C ALA A 2 -15.13 -10.51 -9.57
N ARG A 3 -15.79 -9.38 -9.87
CA ARG A 3 -15.18 -8.27 -10.62
C ARG A 3 -13.87 -7.80 -9.97
N GLU A 4 -13.92 -7.39 -8.70
CA GLU A 4 -12.76 -6.89 -7.95
C GLU A 4 -11.62 -7.90 -7.90
N TRP A 5 -11.95 -9.18 -7.70
CA TRP A 5 -10.95 -10.24 -7.70
C TRP A 5 -10.31 -10.38 -9.08
N PHE A 6 -11.12 -10.39 -10.14
CA PHE A 6 -10.62 -10.54 -11.50
C PHE A 6 -9.77 -9.33 -11.92
N SER A 7 -10.27 -8.10 -11.75
CA SER A 7 -9.51 -6.89 -12.08
C SER A 7 -8.25 -6.75 -11.24
N GLY A 8 -8.28 -7.18 -9.98
CA GLY A 8 -7.13 -7.12 -9.07
C GLY A 8 -6.05 -8.18 -9.31
N ASN A 9 -6.32 -9.23 -10.09
CA ASN A 9 -5.38 -10.34 -10.31
C ASN A 9 -5.07 -10.63 -11.79
N TYR A 10 -5.92 -10.20 -12.73
CA TYR A 10 -5.79 -10.51 -14.14
C TYR A 10 -6.13 -9.33 -15.05
N PRO A 11 -5.41 -9.14 -16.19
CA PRO A 11 -4.18 -9.84 -16.60
C PRO A 11 -2.94 -9.32 -15.86
N TYR A 12 -1.81 -10.03 -15.99
CA TYR A 12 -0.48 -9.60 -15.53
C TYR A 12 -0.38 -9.20 -14.04
N GLY A 13 -1.11 -9.90 -13.18
CA GLY A 13 -1.14 -9.58 -11.74
C GLY A 13 -2.16 -8.51 -11.35
N GLY A 14 -2.92 -8.00 -12.33
CA GLY A 14 -4.08 -7.13 -12.16
C GLY A 14 -3.78 -5.71 -11.70
N PHE A 15 -4.86 -4.95 -11.53
CA PHE A 15 -4.89 -3.58 -11.09
C PHE A 15 -5.91 -3.43 -9.94
N PRO A 16 -5.54 -3.75 -8.68
CA PRO A 16 -6.43 -3.72 -7.51
C PRO A 16 -6.73 -2.29 -7.02
N TRP A 17 -7.14 -1.41 -7.94
CA TRP A 17 -7.47 -0.02 -7.68
C TRP A 17 -8.98 0.23 -7.76
N ALA A 18 -9.43 1.34 -7.18
CA ALA A 18 -10.84 1.76 -7.20
C ALA A 18 -11.84 0.70 -6.66
N LYS A 19 -11.42 -0.07 -5.65
CA LYS A 19 -12.33 -0.90 -4.84
C LYS A 19 -13.38 -0.01 -4.15
N LEU A 20 -14.59 -0.51 -3.96
CA LEU A 20 -15.69 0.29 -3.38
C LEU A 20 -15.33 0.85 -2.00
N VAL A 21 -14.66 0.04 -1.18
CA VAL A 21 -14.22 0.38 0.16
C VAL A 21 -13.23 1.54 0.20
N SER A 22 -12.46 1.78 -0.87
CA SER A 22 -11.55 2.94 -0.93
C SER A 22 -12.31 4.26 -0.82
N SER A 23 -13.56 4.33 -1.29
CA SER A 23 -14.43 5.51 -1.13
C SER A 23 -14.95 5.71 0.31
N GLN A 24 -14.78 4.70 1.17
CA GLN A 24 -15.28 4.65 2.53
C GLN A 24 -14.15 4.49 3.55
N ALA A 25 -12.90 4.74 3.15
CA ALA A 25 -11.71 4.45 3.96
C ALA A 25 -11.67 5.25 5.28
N ASP A 26 -12.37 6.37 5.36
CA ASP A 26 -12.50 7.25 6.52
C ASP A 26 -13.80 7.04 7.32
N THR A 27 -14.65 6.10 6.93
CA THR A 27 -15.95 5.84 7.59
C THR A 27 -15.94 4.56 8.42
N LEU A 28 -17.01 4.34 9.20
CA LEU A 28 -17.19 3.10 9.97
C LEU A 28 -17.19 1.84 9.10
N VAL A 29 -17.52 1.98 7.81
CA VAL A 29 -17.55 0.85 6.88
C VAL A 29 -16.15 0.30 6.62
N ALA A 30 -15.11 1.13 6.68
CA ALA A 30 -13.71 0.67 6.55
C ALA A 30 -13.35 -0.39 7.60
N ARG A 31 -13.99 -0.38 8.77
CA ARG A 31 -13.71 -1.35 9.85
C ARG A 31 -14.09 -2.79 9.48
N TRP A 32 -14.95 -3.01 8.47
CA TRP A 32 -15.19 -4.36 7.91
C TRP A 32 -13.92 -5.00 7.33
N VAL A 33 -12.94 -4.19 6.93
CA VAL A 33 -11.65 -4.67 6.45
C VAL A 33 -10.87 -5.43 7.52
N TRP A 34 -11.03 -5.08 8.79
CA TRP A 34 -10.40 -5.81 9.91
C TRP A 34 -10.90 -7.26 10.01
N LEU A 35 -12.17 -7.48 9.67
CA LEU A 35 -12.77 -8.80 9.73
C LEU A 35 -12.39 -9.64 8.52
N GLY A 36 -12.67 -9.16 7.29
CA GLY A 36 -12.58 -9.99 6.08
C GLY A 36 -11.86 -9.33 4.91
N GLY A 37 -11.01 -8.34 5.17
CA GLY A 37 -10.29 -7.59 4.14
C GLY A 37 -11.19 -6.69 3.30
N SER A 38 -10.60 -6.06 2.28
CA SER A 38 -11.31 -5.17 1.36
C SER A 38 -12.54 -5.83 0.72
N GLN A 39 -12.47 -7.13 0.45
CA GLN A 39 -13.53 -7.86 -0.23
C GLN A 39 -14.82 -7.99 0.60
N LEU A 40 -14.71 -8.20 1.92
CA LEU A 40 -15.88 -8.21 2.79
C LEU A 40 -16.49 -6.81 2.88
N ALA A 41 -15.67 -5.78 2.99
CA ALA A 41 -16.15 -4.40 3.05
C ALA A 41 -16.86 -3.99 1.76
N ASP A 42 -16.30 -4.34 0.59
CA ASP A 42 -16.94 -4.13 -0.71
C ASP A 42 -18.30 -4.84 -0.77
N PHE A 43 -18.36 -6.09 -0.29
CA PHE A 43 -19.61 -6.86 -0.26
C PHE A 43 -20.66 -6.18 0.64
N MET A 44 -20.26 -5.70 1.81
CA MET A 44 -21.15 -4.97 2.72
C MET A 44 -21.65 -3.66 2.11
N ILE A 45 -20.80 -2.90 1.41
CA ILE A 45 -21.22 -1.69 0.69
C ILE A 45 -22.27 -2.03 -0.37
N ALA A 46 -21.97 -3.01 -1.23
CA ALA A 46 -22.88 -3.42 -2.30
C ALA A 46 -24.20 -3.95 -1.73
N PHE A 47 -24.14 -4.76 -0.66
CA PHE A 47 -25.32 -5.30 0.02
C PHE A 47 -26.20 -4.17 0.58
N CYS A 48 -25.62 -3.21 1.29
CA CYS A 48 -26.36 -2.08 1.86
C CYS A 48 -27.04 -1.24 0.78
N VAL A 49 -26.35 -0.97 -0.35
CA VAL A 49 -26.92 -0.21 -1.47
C VAL A 49 -28.07 -0.97 -2.13
N ILE A 50 -27.89 -2.26 -2.44
CA ILE A 50 -28.93 -3.10 -3.05
C ILE A 50 -30.13 -3.21 -2.11
N PHE A 51 -29.88 -3.44 -0.81
CA PHE A 51 -30.92 -3.49 0.21
C PHE A 51 -31.74 -2.20 0.23
N ALA A 52 -31.09 -1.03 0.24
CA ALA A 52 -31.78 0.26 0.24
C ALA A 52 -32.63 0.46 -1.02
N ILE A 53 -32.10 0.12 -2.21
CA ILE A 53 -32.84 0.25 -3.48
C ILE A 53 -34.07 -0.67 -3.48
N GLU A 54 -33.90 -1.95 -3.15
CA GLU A 54 -35.01 -2.91 -3.16
C GLU A 54 -36.06 -2.58 -2.08
N PHE A 55 -35.61 -2.07 -0.93
CA PHE A 55 -36.51 -1.56 0.10
C PHE A 55 -37.38 -0.41 -0.40
N LEU A 56 -36.81 0.56 -1.11
CA LEU A 56 -37.55 1.70 -1.68
C LEU A 56 -38.52 1.27 -2.80
N ARG A 57 -38.21 0.21 -3.55
CA ARG A 57 -39.06 -0.29 -4.65
C ARG A 57 -40.31 -1.02 -4.17
N GLN A 58 -40.26 -1.67 -3.02
CA GLN A 58 -41.27 -2.67 -2.64
C GLN A 58 -42.56 -2.12 -2.00
N GLY A 59 -42.75 -0.79 -1.86
CA GLY A 59 -43.99 -0.22 -1.31
C GLY A 59 -44.33 -0.79 0.08
N VAL A 60 -43.70 -0.26 1.12
CA VAL A 60 -43.62 -0.92 2.42
C VAL A 60 -44.64 -0.42 3.46
N THR A 61 -45.15 -1.34 4.29
CA THR A 61 -45.94 -1.02 5.47
C THR A 61 -45.04 -0.53 6.61
N ILE A 62 -45.57 0.28 7.54
CA ILE A 62 -44.78 0.90 8.61
C ILE A 62 -44.00 -0.10 9.47
N ARG A 63 -44.57 -1.28 9.75
CA ARG A 63 -43.90 -2.35 10.51
C ARG A 63 -42.72 -2.95 9.74
N ARG A 64 -42.87 -3.19 8.43
CA ARG A 64 -41.78 -3.70 7.58
C ARG A 64 -40.68 -2.66 7.44
N THR A 65 -41.06 -1.39 7.30
CA THR A 65 -40.13 -0.25 7.29
C THR A 65 -39.31 -0.17 8.56
N ALA A 66 -39.95 -0.25 9.74
CA ALA A 66 -39.26 -0.19 11.01
C ALA A 66 -38.26 -1.34 11.18
N ILE A 67 -38.65 -2.58 10.84
CA ILE A 67 -37.77 -3.75 10.94
C ILE A 67 -36.59 -3.65 9.97
N ALA A 68 -36.85 -3.26 8.72
CA ALA A 68 -35.81 -3.10 7.70
C ALA A 68 -34.81 -2.00 8.09
N LEU A 69 -35.31 -0.86 8.57
CA LEU A 69 -34.46 0.24 9.02
C LEU A 69 -33.64 -0.17 10.26
N PHE A 70 -34.25 -0.85 11.23
CA PHE A 70 -33.53 -1.38 12.38
C PHE A 70 -32.42 -2.35 11.97
N ALA A 71 -32.70 -3.31 11.08
CA ALA A 71 -31.71 -4.25 10.59
C ALA A 71 -30.58 -3.54 9.82
N PHE A 72 -30.91 -2.53 9.02
CA PHE A 72 -29.93 -1.74 8.27
C PHE A 72 -29.02 -0.93 9.18
N VAL A 73 -29.60 -0.23 10.17
CA VAL A 73 -28.84 0.52 11.18
C VAL A 73 -27.97 -0.43 12.00
N ALA A 74 -28.51 -1.57 12.44
CA ALA A 74 -27.76 -2.59 13.15
C ALA A 74 -26.54 -3.03 12.34
N LEU A 75 -26.72 -3.34 11.04
CA LEU A 75 -25.65 -3.76 10.14
C LEU A 75 -24.55 -2.70 9.98
N ILE A 76 -24.92 -1.42 9.85
CA ILE A 76 -23.97 -0.31 9.76
C ILE A 76 -23.17 -0.14 11.06
N LEU A 77 -23.77 -0.44 12.21
CA LEU A 77 -23.15 -0.29 13.51
C LEU A 77 -22.36 -1.53 13.97
N VAL A 78 -22.51 -2.69 13.33
CA VAL A 78 -21.71 -3.89 13.65
C VAL A 78 -20.20 -3.60 13.72
N PRO A 79 -19.58 -2.86 12.78
CA PRO A 79 -18.14 -2.63 12.84
C PRO A 79 -17.68 -1.79 14.03
N VAL A 80 -18.60 -1.08 14.70
CA VAL A 80 -18.30 -0.35 15.93
C VAL A 80 -17.85 -1.32 17.03
N THR A 81 -18.38 -2.55 17.03
CA THR A 81 -18.09 -3.57 18.05
C THR A 81 -16.77 -4.30 17.81
N PHE A 82 -16.08 -4.05 16.69
CA PHE A 82 -14.79 -4.70 16.42
C PHE A 82 -13.71 -4.15 17.36
N ALA A 83 -13.01 -5.05 18.05
CA ALA A 83 -11.96 -4.71 19.00
C ALA A 83 -10.62 -4.44 18.28
N ILE A 84 -10.58 -3.36 17.48
CA ILE A 84 -9.34 -2.94 16.81
C ILE A 84 -8.53 -2.10 17.79
N SER A 85 -7.46 -2.67 18.33
CA SER A 85 -6.66 -2.03 19.37
C SER A 85 -5.45 -1.29 18.79
N ASN A 86 -5.25 -0.05 19.22
CA ASN A 86 -4.03 0.72 18.97
C ASN A 86 -2.98 0.52 20.07
N GLN A 87 -3.25 -0.33 21.06
CA GLN A 87 -2.29 -0.56 22.14
C GLN A 87 -1.08 -1.35 21.62
N PRO A 88 0.12 -1.03 22.10
CA PRO A 88 1.31 -1.82 21.80
C PRO A 88 1.21 -3.21 22.44
N GLU A 89 1.71 -4.22 21.73
CA GLU A 89 1.83 -5.60 22.21
C GLU A 89 3.29 -5.98 22.44
N ASP A 90 4.20 -5.40 21.64
CA ASP A 90 5.65 -5.61 21.73
C ASP A 90 6.40 -4.26 21.81
N GLY A 91 5.87 -3.37 22.66
CA GLY A 91 6.39 -2.02 22.85
C GLY A 91 6.10 -1.07 21.67
N THR A 92 6.94 -0.06 21.51
CA THR A 92 6.73 1.02 20.54
C THR A 92 7.99 1.29 19.71
N MET A 93 7.82 1.90 18.55
CA MET A 93 8.91 2.42 17.72
C MET A 93 8.68 3.88 17.42
N THR A 94 9.69 4.72 17.62
CA THR A 94 9.64 6.13 17.19
C THR A 94 10.28 6.27 15.82
N VAL A 95 9.46 6.62 14.82
CA VAL A 95 9.84 6.63 13.40
C VAL A 95 9.93 8.07 12.92
N GLY A 96 11.09 8.43 12.36
CA GLY A 96 11.23 9.65 11.57
C GLY A 96 10.98 9.37 10.09
N ALA A 97 9.97 9.96 9.48
CA ALA A 97 9.69 9.80 8.05
C ALA A 97 9.96 11.11 7.32
N ALA A 98 10.90 11.15 6.38
CA ALA A 98 11.37 12.39 5.75
C ALA A 98 11.03 12.47 4.27
N GLN A 99 10.29 13.52 3.89
CA GLN A 99 9.83 13.81 2.53
C GLN A 99 10.67 14.93 1.92
N GLY A 100 11.36 14.64 0.83
CA GLY A 100 12.28 15.56 0.16
C GLY A 100 11.58 16.51 -0.81
N SER A 101 10.51 16.07 -1.48
CA SER A 101 9.76 16.85 -2.45
C SER A 101 10.63 17.47 -3.55
N ALA A 102 10.96 16.67 -4.57
CA ALA A 102 11.56 17.15 -5.82
C ALA A 102 10.98 16.37 -7.02
N LYS A 103 11.18 16.89 -8.24
CA LYS A 103 10.74 16.20 -9.46
C LYS A 103 11.41 14.82 -9.56
N SER A 104 10.59 13.77 -9.58
CA SER A 104 11.07 12.38 -9.53
C SER A 104 10.27 11.43 -10.43
N GLY A 105 9.42 11.97 -11.32
CA GLY A 105 8.65 11.19 -12.30
C GLY A 105 9.51 10.69 -13.44
N LEU A 106 9.13 9.57 -14.07
CA LEU A 106 9.80 8.93 -15.20
C LEU A 106 10.10 9.91 -16.35
N PHE A 107 9.17 10.83 -16.63
CA PHE A 107 9.27 11.82 -17.70
C PHE A 107 9.73 13.20 -17.24
N ALA A 108 10.04 13.36 -15.94
CA ALA A 108 10.47 14.64 -15.42
C ALA A 108 11.93 14.92 -15.80
N ASN A 109 12.24 16.17 -16.17
CA ASN A 109 13.63 16.62 -16.22
C ASN A 109 14.12 16.80 -14.77
N ARG A 110 14.84 15.79 -14.26
CA ARG A 110 15.29 15.71 -12.86
C ARG A 110 16.65 16.38 -12.71
N ASP A 111 16.81 17.15 -11.64
CA ASP A 111 18.11 17.66 -11.23
C ASP A 111 18.82 16.56 -10.42
N ALA A 112 19.82 15.88 -11.02
CA ALA A 112 20.49 14.74 -10.38
C ALA A 112 21.04 15.10 -8.98
N GLY A 113 20.67 14.32 -7.97
CA GLY A 113 21.13 14.48 -6.59
C GLY A 113 20.38 15.53 -5.78
N LYS A 114 19.46 16.28 -6.40
CA LYS A 114 18.60 17.25 -5.69
C LYS A 114 17.63 16.53 -4.77
N LEU A 115 17.12 15.38 -5.18
CA LEU A 115 16.18 14.63 -4.36
C LEU A 115 16.87 14.08 -3.11
N LEU A 116 18.04 13.44 -3.28
CA LEU A 116 18.89 13.04 -2.15
C LEU A 116 19.18 14.21 -1.21
N ALA A 117 19.62 15.35 -1.75
CA ALA A 117 19.93 16.53 -0.93
C ALA A 117 18.72 17.02 -0.14
N ASN A 118 17.53 17.02 -0.76
CA ASN A 118 16.31 17.41 -0.08
C ASN A 118 15.90 16.43 1.03
N HIS A 119 16.09 15.13 0.86
CA HIS A 119 15.84 14.15 1.93
C HIS A 119 16.80 14.31 3.10
N ILE A 120 18.06 14.63 2.82
CA ILE A 120 19.05 15.00 3.86
C ILE A 120 18.55 16.23 4.63
N LEU A 121 18.18 17.31 3.95
CA LEU A 121 17.67 18.54 4.59
C LEU A 121 16.41 18.30 5.43
N ALA A 122 15.47 17.48 4.94
CA ALA A 122 14.27 17.10 5.70
C ALA A 122 14.61 16.30 6.97
N THR A 123 15.62 15.44 6.88
CA THR A 123 16.10 14.65 8.03
C THR A 123 16.90 15.51 9.01
N GLU A 124 17.69 16.48 8.53
CA GLU A 124 18.38 17.45 9.38
C GLU A 124 17.39 18.31 10.16
N ALA A 125 16.27 18.71 9.54
CA ALA A 125 15.18 19.40 10.23
C ALA A 125 14.53 18.52 11.32
N LEU A 126 14.39 17.21 11.07
CA LEU A 126 13.94 16.25 12.06
C LEU A 126 14.93 16.14 13.24
N ILE A 127 16.23 16.06 12.97
CA ILE A 127 17.29 16.02 14.00
C ILE A 127 17.28 17.30 14.84
N ALA A 128 17.10 18.46 14.21
CA ALA A 128 17.08 19.77 14.87
C ALA A 128 15.97 19.90 15.93
N THR A 129 14.94 19.04 15.90
CA THR A 129 13.92 18.99 16.96
C THR A 129 14.46 18.53 18.32
N GLY A 130 15.64 17.89 18.35
CA GLY A 130 16.24 17.30 19.57
C GLY A 130 15.50 16.09 20.12
N LYS A 131 14.40 15.65 19.47
CA LYS A 131 13.62 14.48 19.88
C LYS A 131 14.33 13.20 19.46
N LYS A 132 14.21 12.16 20.30
CA LYS A 132 14.77 10.84 20.02
C LYS A 132 13.90 10.07 19.03
N PHE A 133 14.53 9.28 18.18
CA PHE A 133 13.89 8.34 17.27
C PHE A 133 14.73 7.07 17.13
N ASP A 134 14.10 6.00 16.66
CA ASP A 134 14.69 4.67 16.52
C ASP A 134 15.20 4.43 15.10
N VAL A 135 14.50 4.95 14.09
CA VAL A 135 14.79 4.75 12.66
C VAL A 135 14.33 5.94 11.84
N VAL A 136 15.02 6.20 10.73
CA VAL A 136 14.55 7.12 9.68
C VAL A 136 14.10 6.33 8.45
N VAL A 137 12.98 6.73 7.85
CA VAL A 137 12.43 6.14 6.62
C VAL A 137 12.30 7.22 5.56
N TRP A 138 12.89 6.98 4.40
CA TRP A 138 12.75 7.79 3.19
C TRP A 138 11.86 7.08 2.18
N PRO A 139 11.20 7.79 1.26
CA PRO A 139 10.32 7.20 0.25
C PRO A 139 11.07 6.44 -0.86
N GLU A 140 10.28 5.94 -1.81
CA GLU A 140 10.76 5.27 -3.02
C GLU A 140 11.61 6.23 -3.86
N ASN A 141 12.72 5.73 -4.41
CA ASN A 141 13.66 6.51 -5.22
C ASN A 141 14.20 7.77 -4.54
N ALA A 142 14.21 7.84 -3.20
CA ALA A 142 14.74 8.96 -2.44
C ALA A 142 16.23 9.22 -2.69
N VAL A 143 16.98 8.15 -3.02
CA VAL A 143 18.35 8.26 -3.50
C VAL A 143 18.32 8.12 -5.03
N ASP A 144 18.42 9.26 -5.71
CA ASP A 144 18.36 9.40 -7.16
C ASP A 144 19.73 9.32 -7.85
N LEU A 145 20.75 8.92 -7.10
CA LEU A 145 22.13 8.79 -7.56
C LEU A 145 22.58 7.33 -7.52
N ASP A 146 23.41 6.94 -8.47
CA ASP A 146 24.05 5.63 -8.46
C ASP A 146 25.06 5.55 -7.29
N LEU A 147 24.72 4.76 -6.29
CA LEU A 147 25.58 4.50 -5.12
C LEU A 147 26.67 3.47 -5.42
N PHE A 148 26.46 2.55 -6.35
CA PHE A 148 27.34 1.39 -6.54
C PHE A 148 28.34 1.62 -7.68
N GLY A 149 27.98 2.41 -8.69
CA GLY A 149 28.90 2.85 -9.74
C GLY A 149 29.66 4.13 -9.41
N ASN A 150 29.30 4.87 -8.36
CA ASN A 150 29.98 6.10 -7.96
C ASN A 150 30.36 6.11 -6.45
N PRO A 151 31.65 5.89 -6.13
CA PRO A 151 32.13 5.89 -4.74
C PRO A 151 31.94 7.20 -3.98
N GLU A 152 31.85 8.34 -4.65
CA GLU A 152 31.61 9.63 -4.01
C GLU A 152 30.17 9.72 -3.48
N ASN A 153 29.19 9.28 -4.29
CA ASN A 153 27.79 9.22 -3.87
C ASN A 153 27.61 8.26 -2.70
N TYR A 154 28.27 7.10 -2.74
CA TYR A 154 28.30 6.15 -1.63
C TYR A 154 28.82 6.81 -0.34
N ARG A 155 30.02 7.40 -0.39
CA ARG A 155 30.65 8.05 0.78
C ARG A 155 29.83 9.22 1.31
N ARG A 156 29.18 9.99 0.43
CA ARG A 156 28.29 11.09 0.83
C ARG A 156 27.14 10.57 1.69
N LEU A 157 26.46 9.52 1.24
CA LEU A 157 25.35 8.93 1.99
C LEU A 157 25.84 8.21 3.26
N GLU A 158 26.95 7.47 3.17
CA GLU A 158 27.58 6.82 4.33
C GLU A 158 27.94 7.82 5.43
N THR A 159 28.60 8.93 5.07
CA THR A 159 28.97 9.99 6.03
C THR A 159 27.74 10.57 6.71
N PHE A 160 26.68 10.82 5.94
CA PHE A 160 25.41 11.29 6.49
C PHE A 160 24.79 10.29 7.47
N ILE A 161 24.72 9.01 7.11
CA ILE A 161 24.11 7.97 7.96
C ILE A 161 24.94 7.73 9.23
N ASN A 162 26.27 7.76 9.12
CA ASN A 162 27.15 7.64 10.27
C ASN A 162 26.97 8.82 11.25
N LYS A 163 26.81 10.04 10.72
CA LYS A 163 26.49 11.25 11.52
C LYS A 163 25.08 11.19 12.11
N LEU A 164 24.10 10.67 11.37
CA LEU A 164 22.73 10.44 11.85
C LEU A 164 22.74 9.49 13.07
N GLY A 165 23.63 8.50 13.09
CA GLY A 165 23.80 7.58 14.22
C GLY A 165 22.60 6.66 14.45
N LYS A 166 21.69 6.56 13.46
CA LYS A 166 20.48 5.75 13.48
C LYS A 166 20.31 4.97 12.18
N PRO A 167 19.62 3.81 12.20
CA PRO A 167 19.23 3.10 10.99
C PRO A 167 18.47 4.01 10.01
N LEU A 168 18.79 3.88 8.73
CA LEU A 168 18.08 4.53 7.63
C LEU A 168 17.53 3.46 6.68
N ILE A 169 16.23 3.55 6.38
CA ILE A 169 15.57 2.77 5.34
C ILE A 169 15.23 3.71 4.18
N PHE A 170 15.70 3.44 2.96
CA PHE A 170 15.50 4.34 1.81
C PHE A 170 15.31 3.59 0.50
N GLY A 171 14.55 4.18 -0.43
CA GLY A 171 14.38 3.68 -1.78
C GLY A 171 15.47 4.15 -2.74
N THR A 172 15.94 3.24 -3.59
CA THR A 172 16.90 3.49 -4.68
C THR A 172 16.69 2.49 -5.81
N VAL A 173 17.27 2.76 -6.97
CA VAL A 173 17.44 1.75 -8.02
C VAL A 173 18.77 1.02 -7.79
N THR A 174 18.76 -0.31 -7.90
CA THR A 174 19.99 -1.10 -7.90
C THR A 174 20.15 -1.84 -9.22
N SER A 175 21.39 -1.91 -9.70
CA SER A 175 21.78 -2.71 -10.85
C SER A 175 22.67 -3.84 -10.38
N ARG A 176 22.21 -5.08 -10.55
CA ARG A 176 22.98 -6.30 -10.29
C ARG A 176 23.06 -7.09 -11.60
N ASP A 177 22.40 -8.24 -11.67
CA ASP A 177 22.13 -8.97 -12.91
C ASP A 177 20.97 -8.35 -13.71
N LYS A 178 20.07 -7.67 -13.00
CA LYS A 178 18.92 -6.92 -13.54
C LYS A 178 18.78 -5.60 -12.79
N LEU A 179 17.89 -4.74 -13.28
CA LEU A 179 17.48 -3.56 -12.56
C LEU A 179 16.38 -3.91 -11.56
N PHE A 180 16.48 -3.36 -10.35
CA PHE A 180 15.49 -3.54 -9.29
C PHE A 180 15.14 -2.20 -8.65
N ASN A 181 13.85 -2.02 -8.39
CA ASN A 181 13.36 -0.99 -7.48
C ASN A 181 13.53 -1.51 -6.05
N THR A 182 14.42 -0.89 -5.29
CA THR A 182 15.00 -1.47 -4.07
C THR A 182 14.79 -0.56 -2.88
N SER A 183 14.34 -1.12 -1.77
CA SER A 183 14.48 -0.50 -0.45
C SER A 183 15.71 -1.06 0.26
N VAL A 184 16.51 -0.21 0.87
CA VAL A 184 17.77 -0.58 1.53
C VAL A 184 17.68 -0.23 3.00
N LEU A 185 18.04 -1.18 3.86
CA LEU A 185 18.35 -0.93 5.26
C LEU A 185 19.85 -0.68 5.41
N TRP A 186 20.21 0.51 5.88
CA TRP A 186 21.58 0.88 6.19
C TRP A 186 21.76 1.16 7.67
N LEU A 187 22.75 0.50 8.28
CA LEU A 187 23.10 0.68 9.69
C LEU A 187 24.33 1.60 9.86
N PRO A 188 24.28 2.58 10.78
CA PRO A 188 25.36 3.52 11.00
C PRO A 188 26.64 2.77 11.42
N ASN A 189 27.77 3.18 10.83
CA ASN A 189 29.10 2.60 11.01
C ASN A 189 29.23 1.11 10.64
N LYS A 190 28.23 0.54 9.97
CA LYS A 190 28.23 -0.87 9.53
C LYS A 190 28.02 -1.02 8.01
N GLY A 191 27.30 -0.09 7.38
CA GLY A 191 27.00 -0.16 5.95
C GLY A 191 25.59 -0.70 5.68
N ILE A 192 25.36 -1.11 4.43
CA ILE A 192 24.13 -1.78 4.00
C ILE A 192 24.01 -3.10 4.76
N ALA A 193 22.94 -3.23 5.53
CA ALA A 193 22.69 -4.41 6.35
C ALA A 193 21.67 -5.36 5.72
N ASP A 194 20.72 -4.82 4.96
CA ASP A 194 19.74 -5.61 4.21
C ASP A 194 19.13 -4.81 3.05
N TRP A 195 18.41 -5.49 2.16
CA TRP A 195 17.62 -4.88 1.09
C TRP A 195 16.40 -5.71 0.72
N TYR A 196 15.38 -5.03 0.22
CA TYR A 196 14.15 -5.59 -0.32
C TYR A 196 13.95 -5.07 -1.74
N ASP A 197 13.84 -5.98 -2.70
CA ASP A 197 13.50 -5.65 -4.07
C ASP A 197 11.99 -5.81 -4.26
N LYS A 198 11.35 -4.81 -4.87
CA LYS A 198 9.91 -4.80 -5.16
C LYS A 198 9.48 -6.11 -5.82
N THR A 199 8.57 -6.86 -5.20
CA THR A 199 8.11 -8.18 -5.68
C THR A 199 6.96 -8.05 -6.68
N ARG A 200 6.23 -6.93 -6.66
CA ARG A 200 5.15 -6.63 -7.61
C ARG A 200 5.42 -5.35 -8.42
N PRO A 201 6.34 -5.40 -9.42
CA PRO A 201 6.48 -4.32 -10.38
C PRO A 201 5.17 -4.05 -11.13
N VAL A 202 4.91 -2.79 -11.48
CA VAL A 202 3.69 -2.35 -12.16
C VAL A 202 3.79 -2.62 -13.67
N PRO A 203 2.86 -3.40 -14.26
CA PRO A 203 2.83 -3.61 -15.70
C PRO A 203 2.69 -2.29 -16.46
N PHE A 204 3.45 -2.16 -17.55
CA PHE A 204 3.56 -0.99 -18.44
C PHE A 204 4.14 0.29 -17.82
N ALA A 205 4.43 0.32 -16.52
CA ALA A 205 5.09 1.45 -15.85
C ALA A 205 6.50 1.11 -15.37
N GLU A 206 6.71 -0.12 -14.91
CA GLU A 206 8.02 -0.60 -14.41
C GLU A 206 8.57 -1.75 -15.24
N TYR A 207 7.73 -2.47 -15.97
CA TYR A 207 8.13 -3.43 -16.98
C TYR A 207 7.06 -3.57 -18.07
N VAL A 208 7.41 -4.07 -19.26
CA VAL A 208 6.43 -4.36 -20.32
C VAL A 208 6.19 -5.87 -20.44
N PRO A 209 5.02 -6.40 -20.00
CA PRO A 209 4.67 -7.80 -20.24
C PRO A 209 4.58 -8.05 -21.75
N ASP A 210 5.03 -9.20 -22.24
CA ASP A 210 4.95 -9.57 -23.67
C ASP A 210 5.41 -8.45 -24.64
N ARG A 211 6.51 -7.75 -24.30
CA ARG A 211 6.99 -6.55 -25.01
C ARG A 211 6.96 -6.67 -26.54
N ALA A 212 7.41 -7.79 -27.10
CA ALA A 212 7.42 -8.01 -28.54
C ALA A 212 6.02 -7.96 -29.20
N PHE A 213 4.97 -8.36 -28.46
CA PHE A 213 3.59 -8.25 -28.94
C PHE A 213 3.11 -6.79 -28.85
N TRP A 214 3.25 -6.15 -27.70
CA TRP A 214 2.75 -4.78 -27.50
C TRP A 214 3.50 -3.74 -28.32
N SER A 215 4.80 -3.93 -28.58
CA SER A 215 5.57 -3.07 -29.49
C SER A 215 5.05 -3.12 -30.93
N LYS A 216 4.34 -4.18 -31.36
CA LYS A 216 3.68 -4.21 -32.68
C LYS A 216 2.40 -3.38 -32.71
N ILE A 217 1.75 -3.18 -31.56
CA ILE A 217 0.48 -2.47 -31.44
C ILE A 217 0.72 -0.97 -31.18
N ALA A 218 1.62 -0.65 -30.25
CA ALA A 218 1.87 0.70 -29.78
C ALA A 218 3.37 0.94 -29.55
N PRO A 219 4.20 0.93 -30.62
CA PRO A 219 5.66 1.01 -30.50
C PRO A 219 6.14 2.24 -29.74
N ASP A 220 5.55 3.42 -30.01
CA ASP A 220 5.98 4.68 -29.38
C ASP A 220 5.70 4.68 -27.88
N LEU A 221 4.50 4.22 -27.47
CA LEU A 221 4.11 4.14 -26.06
C LEU A 221 4.98 3.13 -25.30
N ILE A 222 5.20 1.96 -25.88
CA ILE A 222 6.04 0.92 -25.28
C ILE A 222 7.52 1.34 -25.25
N GLY A 223 7.95 2.11 -26.24
CA GLY A 223 9.30 2.67 -26.33
C GLY A 223 9.63 3.70 -25.26
N LEU A 224 8.61 4.31 -24.61
CA LEU A 224 8.82 5.21 -23.46
C LEU A 224 9.49 4.49 -22.28
N LEU A 225 9.25 3.19 -22.12
CA LEU A 225 9.88 2.38 -21.09
C LEU A 225 11.12 1.68 -21.64
N SER A 226 12.27 2.34 -21.48
CA SER A 226 13.57 1.91 -22.02
C SER A 226 14.20 0.71 -21.30
N TYR A 227 13.75 0.39 -20.09
CA TYR A 227 14.24 -0.73 -19.29
C TYR A 227 13.11 -1.38 -18.49
N ASP A 228 13.33 -2.63 -18.07
CA ASP A 228 12.38 -3.39 -17.25
C ASP A 228 12.97 -3.65 -15.86
N PHE A 229 12.21 -3.32 -14.81
CA PHE A 229 12.51 -3.77 -13.47
C PHE A 229 12.15 -5.25 -13.31
N ALA A 230 13.06 -6.01 -12.71
CA ALA A 230 12.80 -7.40 -12.36
C ALA A 230 12.07 -7.49 -11.01
N PRO A 231 11.17 -8.47 -10.83
CA PRO A 231 10.55 -8.71 -9.54
C PRO A 231 11.57 -9.29 -8.54
N GLY A 232 11.53 -8.79 -7.32
CA GLY A 232 12.22 -9.35 -6.18
C GLY A 232 11.70 -10.73 -5.77
N LYS A 233 12.49 -11.43 -4.95
CA LYS A 233 12.16 -12.78 -4.44
C LYS A 233 12.18 -12.90 -2.92
N ARG A 234 12.70 -11.89 -2.22
CA ARG A 234 12.83 -11.87 -0.76
C ARG A 234 11.58 -11.25 -0.15
N ASP A 235 11.32 -11.58 1.11
CA ASP A 235 10.32 -10.85 1.89
C ASP A 235 10.78 -9.40 2.14
N GLY A 236 9.82 -8.52 2.44
CA GLY A 236 10.09 -7.13 2.80
C GLY A 236 10.33 -6.94 4.30
N ILE A 237 10.85 -7.94 5.03
CA ILE A 237 11.09 -7.84 6.46
C ILE A 237 12.49 -7.31 6.74
N PHE A 238 12.57 -6.18 7.42
CA PHE A 238 13.82 -5.68 7.99
C PHE A 238 13.85 -5.88 9.50
N LYS A 239 15.04 -6.22 10.02
CA LYS A 239 15.29 -6.41 11.45
C LYS A 239 16.04 -5.21 12.02
N LEU A 240 15.44 -4.56 13.02
CA LEU A 240 16.02 -3.43 13.75
C LEU A 240 16.18 -3.83 15.22
N GLY A 241 17.30 -4.51 15.52
CA GLY A 241 17.46 -5.22 16.78
C GLY A 241 16.48 -6.38 16.85
N ASP A 242 15.67 -6.42 17.90
CA ASP A 242 14.64 -7.46 18.09
C ASP A 242 13.33 -7.17 17.34
N LYS A 243 13.18 -5.93 16.83
CA LYS A 243 11.97 -5.46 16.13
C LYS A 243 11.99 -5.84 14.66
N ARG A 244 10.83 -6.17 14.10
CA ARG A 244 10.63 -6.51 12.68
C ARG A 244 9.72 -5.50 11.99
N THR A 245 10.21 -4.87 10.94
CA THR A 245 9.44 -3.91 10.13
C THR A 245 9.13 -4.51 8.76
N GLY A 246 7.91 -4.37 8.30
CA GLY A 246 7.53 -4.71 6.93
C GLY A 246 7.71 -3.52 6.01
N THR A 247 8.21 -3.75 4.80
CA THR A 247 8.44 -2.71 3.79
C THR A 247 7.61 -3.00 2.55
N LEU A 248 6.92 -1.98 2.05
CA LEU A 248 6.17 -1.99 0.80
C LEU A 248 6.69 -0.87 -0.09
N ILE A 249 6.78 -1.14 -1.39
CA ILE A 249 7.19 -0.14 -2.38
C ILE A 249 5.99 0.21 -3.27
N CYS A 250 5.51 1.44 -3.12
CA CYS A 250 4.57 2.09 -4.01
C CYS A 250 3.27 1.28 -4.21
N PHE A 251 3.01 0.83 -5.44
CA PHE A 251 1.82 0.07 -5.82
C PHE A 251 1.58 -1.21 -4.98
N GLU A 252 2.60 -1.77 -4.34
CA GLU A 252 2.46 -2.95 -3.48
C GLU A 252 1.47 -2.75 -2.33
N ILE A 253 1.24 -1.51 -1.90
CA ILE A 253 0.22 -1.19 -0.89
C ILE A 253 -1.20 -1.56 -1.34
N ALA A 254 -1.46 -1.54 -2.65
CA ALA A 254 -2.74 -1.93 -3.23
C ALA A 254 -2.87 -3.44 -3.43
N VAL A 255 -1.76 -4.19 -3.36
CA VAL A 255 -1.75 -5.64 -3.55
C VAL A 255 -1.95 -6.34 -2.21
N ASP A 256 -3.19 -6.75 -1.95
CA ASP A 256 -3.63 -7.33 -0.67
C ASP A 256 -2.67 -8.40 -0.13
N GLN A 257 -2.24 -9.32 -1.00
CA GLN A 257 -1.34 -10.43 -0.68
C GLN A 257 -0.01 -9.99 -0.05
N VAL A 258 0.60 -8.89 -0.53
CA VAL A 258 1.94 -8.47 -0.08
C VAL A 258 1.88 -8.01 1.38
N SER A 259 0.88 -7.22 1.74
CA SER A 259 0.67 -6.78 3.14
C SER A 259 0.41 -7.95 4.10
N ARG A 260 -0.36 -8.95 3.67
CA ARG A 260 -0.62 -10.17 4.45
C ARG A 260 0.65 -11.00 4.64
N GLN A 261 1.48 -11.12 3.60
CA GLN A 261 2.77 -11.81 3.67
C GLN A 261 3.72 -11.15 4.67
N LEU A 262 3.78 -9.81 4.74
CA LEU A 262 4.59 -9.10 5.74
C LEU A 262 4.16 -9.44 7.17
N VAL A 263 2.85 -9.39 7.45
CA VAL A 263 2.31 -9.75 8.78
C VAL A 263 2.57 -11.22 9.10
N ASN A 264 2.44 -12.11 8.12
CA ASN A 264 2.74 -13.53 8.28
C ASN A 264 4.25 -13.79 8.50
N GLY A 265 5.12 -12.97 7.93
CA GLY A 265 6.57 -12.95 8.19
C GLY A 265 6.96 -12.32 9.53
N GLY A 266 5.99 -11.79 10.28
CA GLY A 266 6.18 -11.24 11.61
C GLY A 266 6.49 -9.75 11.64
N ALA A 267 6.14 -8.98 10.60
CA ALA A 267 6.20 -7.52 10.67
C ALA A 267 5.30 -6.99 11.81
N GLU A 268 5.82 -6.05 12.59
CA GLU A 268 5.14 -5.42 13.72
C GLU A 268 4.68 -3.98 13.43
N VAL A 269 5.25 -3.39 12.37
CA VAL A 269 4.92 -2.08 11.78
C VAL A 269 5.18 -2.17 10.28
N ILE A 270 4.46 -1.40 9.46
CA ILE A 270 4.62 -1.37 8.00
C ILE A 270 5.10 0.01 7.55
N PHE A 271 6.13 0.04 6.70
CA PHE A 271 6.63 1.23 6.01
C PHE A 271 6.26 1.12 4.53
N SER A 272 5.42 2.05 4.07
CA SER A 272 5.01 2.16 2.67
C SER A 272 5.78 3.32 2.03
N GLN A 273 6.76 2.99 1.20
CA GLN A 273 7.62 3.95 0.51
C GLN A 273 7.08 4.18 -0.90
N THR A 274 6.72 5.40 -1.26
CA THR A 274 6.07 5.66 -2.56
C THR A 274 6.61 6.90 -3.26
N ASN A 275 6.56 6.92 -4.59
CA ASN A 275 6.85 8.09 -5.40
C ASN A 275 5.68 8.38 -6.37
N ASN A 276 4.80 9.29 -5.99
CA ASN A 276 3.64 9.67 -6.80
C ASN A 276 3.93 10.72 -7.88
N SER A 277 5.20 10.99 -8.20
CA SER A 277 5.53 12.14 -9.05
C SER A 277 5.01 12.04 -10.49
N ASP A 278 4.80 10.83 -11.01
CA ASP A 278 4.24 10.64 -12.37
C ASP A 278 2.75 10.96 -12.44
N PHE A 279 2.04 10.94 -11.32
CA PHE A 279 0.61 11.25 -11.25
C PHE A 279 0.31 12.73 -11.01
N GLY A 280 1.36 13.55 -10.82
CA GLY A 280 1.22 14.99 -10.64
C GLY A 280 0.23 15.34 -9.53
N LYS A 281 -0.59 16.37 -9.77
CA LYS A 281 -1.57 16.88 -8.79
C LYS A 281 -2.93 16.19 -8.88
N SER A 282 -2.99 14.98 -9.44
CA SER A 282 -4.23 14.20 -9.48
C SER A 282 -4.56 13.57 -8.12
N ASP A 283 -5.75 12.98 -8.01
CA ASP A 283 -6.23 12.34 -6.78
C ASP A 283 -5.60 10.97 -6.51
N GLU A 284 -4.77 10.44 -7.42
CA GLU A 284 -4.15 9.11 -7.28
C GLU A 284 -3.43 8.97 -5.93
N ALA A 285 -2.62 9.96 -5.55
CA ALA A 285 -1.83 9.89 -4.33
C ALA A 285 -2.72 9.89 -3.06
N TYR A 286 -3.91 10.50 -3.12
CA TYR A 286 -4.89 10.47 -2.03
C TYR A 286 -5.67 9.15 -2.00
N GLN A 287 -5.95 8.57 -3.18
CA GLN A 287 -6.52 7.22 -3.28
C GLN A 287 -5.55 6.17 -2.70
N GLN A 288 -4.25 6.32 -2.96
CA GLN A 288 -3.24 5.44 -2.38
C GLN A 288 -3.17 5.59 -0.86
N LEU A 289 -3.31 6.81 -0.31
CA LEU A 289 -3.42 7.00 1.14
C LEU A 289 -4.67 6.35 1.75
N ALA A 290 -5.80 6.38 1.04
CA ALA A 290 -7.00 5.67 1.47
C ALA A 290 -6.73 4.16 1.53
N ILE A 291 -6.07 3.59 0.52
CA ILE A 291 -5.63 2.19 0.52
C ILE A 291 -4.67 1.91 1.68
N ALA A 292 -3.69 2.79 1.93
CA ALA A 292 -2.75 2.65 3.04
C ALA A 292 -3.46 2.61 4.40
N ARG A 293 -4.48 3.44 4.61
CA ARG A 293 -5.34 3.38 5.81
C ARG A 293 -6.05 2.03 5.92
N LEU A 294 -6.64 1.54 4.82
CA LEU A 294 -7.31 0.23 4.82
C LEU A 294 -6.33 -0.91 5.13
N ARG A 295 -5.07 -0.82 4.67
CA ARG A 295 -4.03 -1.80 4.98
C ARG A 295 -3.66 -1.79 6.45
N ALA A 296 -3.62 -0.63 7.10
CA ALA A 296 -3.43 -0.55 8.56
C ALA A 296 -4.54 -1.30 9.33
N ILE A 297 -5.80 -1.08 8.94
CA ILE A 297 -6.98 -1.78 9.50
C ILE A 297 -6.91 -3.28 9.23
N GLU A 298 -6.63 -3.68 8.00
CA GLU A 298 -6.59 -5.09 7.60
C GLU A 298 -5.52 -5.85 8.35
N THR A 299 -4.33 -5.27 8.46
CA THR A 299 -3.16 -5.91 9.05
C THR A 299 -3.12 -5.79 10.57
N GLY A 300 -3.86 -4.83 11.14
CA GLY A 300 -3.77 -4.48 12.56
C GLY A 300 -2.37 -3.98 12.91
N ARG A 301 -1.72 -3.27 11.99
CA ARG A 301 -0.39 -2.69 12.14
C ARG A 301 -0.46 -1.18 12.01
N ALA A 302 0.39 -0.49 12.76
CA ALA A 302 0.68 0.89 12.41
C ALA A 302 1.37 0.92 11.03
N LEU A 303 1.03 1.92 10.23
CA LEU A 303 1.52 2.06 8.87
C LEU A 303 2.02 3.48 8.64
N VAL A 304 3.30 3.60 8.31
CA VAL A 304 3.94 4.86 7.94
C VAL A 304 4.04 4.91 6.41
N ASN A 305 3.17 5.69 5.78
CA ASN A 305 3.21 5.94 4.35
C ASN A 305 3.99 7.22 4.09
N ILE A 306 5.14 7.11 3.44
CA ILE A 306 6.01 8.23 3.10
C ILE A 306 6.17 8.32 1.58
N SER A 307 5.81 9.48 1.03
CA SER A 307 5.86 9.78 -0.40
C SER A 307 7.00 10.73 -0.74
N THR A 308 7.52 10.63 -1.96
CA THR A 308 8.54 11.55 -2.48
C THR A 308 7.98 12.96 -2.68
N VAL A 309 6.78 13.07 -3.26
CA VAL A 309 6.09 14.34 -3.56
C VAL A 309 4.60 14.32 -3.24
N GLY A 310 3.99 13.14 -3.08
CA GLY A 310 2.59 13.01 -2.70
C GLY A 310 2.37 13.32 -1.22
N PRO A 311 1.12 13.24 -0.74
CA PRO A 311 0.84 13.35 0.67
C PRO A 311 1.37 12.11 1.42
N SER A 312 1.81 12.33 2.65
CA SER A 312 2.32 11.29 3.55
C SER A 312 1.48 11.25 4.82
N ALA A 313 1.37 10.06 5.45
CA ALA A 313 0.58 9.91 6.66
C ALA A 313 1.08 8.75 7.53
N VAL A 314 0.81 8.86 8.83
CA VAL A 314 0.95 7.76 9.79
C VAL A 314 -0.45 7.31 10.20
N TYR A 315 -0.77 6.04 9.96
CA TYR A 315 -2.03 5.42 10.37
C TYR A 315 -1.80 4.44 11.51
N LEU A 316 -2.66 4.49 12.52
CA LEU A 316 -2.71 3.51 13.60
C LEU A 316 -3.46 2.23 13.16
N PRO A 317 -3.35 1.13 13.92
CA PRO A 317 -4.00 -0.14 13.60
C PRO A 317 -5.52 -0.08 13.35
N ASP A 318 -6.23 0.89 13.93
CA ASP A 318 -7.66 1.13 13.69
C ASP A 318 -7.97 2.01 12.47
N GLY A 319 -6.94 2.47 11.76
CA GLY A 319 -7.03 3.37 10.61
C GLY A 319 -7.08 4.86 10.96
N SER A 320 -7.09 5.23 12.24
CA SER A 320 -7.00 6.65 12.63
C SER A 320 -5.66 7.24 12.15
N ALA A 321 -5.72 8.47 11.64
CA ALA A 321 -4.51 9.19 11.24
C ALA A 321 -3.87 9.84 12.46
N GLN A 322 -2.62 9.51 12.73
CA GLN A 322 -1.82 10.11 13.80
C GLN A 322 -1.13 11.39 13.33
N ASN A 323 -0.63 11.39 12.09
CA ASN A 323 0.07 12.52 11.51
C ASN A 323 -0.11 12.55 9.98
N TYR A 324 0.07 13.74 9.39
CA TYR A 324 -0.09 13.99 7.97
C TYR A 324 0.92 15.04 7.50
N LEU A 325 1.49 14.83 6.32
CA LEU A 325 2.36 15.78 5.64
C LEU A 325 1.84 16.04 4.23
N SER A 326 1.65 17.31 3.90
CA SER A 326 1.10 17.75 2.62
C SER A 326 1.95 17.36 1.43
N ALA A 327 1.29 17.11 0.30
CA ALA A 327 1.96 16.92 -0.99
C ALA A 327 2.77 18.15 -1.39
N TYR A 328 3.83 17.94 -2.17
CA TYR A 328 4.71 18.97 -2.76
C TYR A 328 5.41 19.87 -1.75
N GLN A 329 5.57 19.40 -0.50
CA GLN A 329 6.28 20.10 0.55
C GLN A 329 7.41 19.23 1.07
N ARG A 330 8.60 19.81 1.23
CA ARG A 330 9.69 19.17 1.95
C ARG A 330 9.39 19.25 3.44
N GLY A 331 9.49 18.14 4.15
CA GLY A 331 9.19 18.09 5.58
C GLY A 331 9.41 16.71 6.16
N PHE A 332 8.96 16.50 7.38
CA PHE A 332 9.07 15.22 8.06
C PHE A 332 7.87 14.96 8.96
N MET A 333 7.61 13.69 9.26
CA MET A 333 6.76 13.23 10.35
C MET A 333 7.64 12.55 11.40
N LEU A 334 7.30 12.70 12.68
CA LEU A 334 8.02 12.08 13.79
C LEU A 334 7.01 11.57 14.81
N ASP A 335 6.78 10.26 14.78
CA ASP A 335 5.69 9.63 15.51
C ASP A 335 6.15 8.35 16.21
N THR A 336 5.67 8.16 17.43
CA THR A 336 5.79 6.89 18.15
C THR A 336 4.58 6.04 17.79
N VAL A 337 4.84 4.86 17.22
CA VAL A 337 3.82 3.92 16.76
C VAL A 337 3.84 2.62 17.57
N PRO A 338 2.67 1.99 17.81
CA PRO A 338 2.59 0.72 18.51
C PRO A 338 3.14 -0.42 17.65
N LEU A 339 3.95 -1.29 18.26
CA LEU A 339 4.36 -2.55 17.67
C LEU A 339 3.36 -3.64 18.07
N ARG A 340 2.80 -4.33 17.08
CA ARG A 340 1.76 -5.35 17.29
C ARG A 340 2.16 -6.66 16.64
N THR A 341 1.88 -7.78 17.32
CA THR A 341 2.22 -9.14 16.85
C THR A 341 0.97 -9.96 16.55
N SER A 342 -0.16 -9.66 17.20
CA SER A 342 -1.48 -10.22 16.93
C SER A 342 -1.85 -10.15 15.45
N LYS A 343 -2.58 -11.14 14.94
CA LYS A 343 -3.10 -11.15 13.57
C LYS A 343 -4.60 -10.87 13.62
N THR A 344 -5.08 -9.95 12.79
CA THR A 344 -6.52 -9.71 12.64
C THR A 344 -7.19 -10.94 12.04
N PRO A 345 -8.53 -11.10 12.18
CA PRO A 345 -9.26 -12.15 11.48
C PRO A 345 -9.05 -12.10 9.95
N ALA A 346 -8.90 -10.91 9.37
CA ALA A 346 -8.71 -10.74 7.93
C ALA A 346 -7.45 -11.47 7.41
N ILE A 347 -6.38 -11.55 8.21
CA ILE A 347 -5.16 -12.29 7.84
C ILE A 347 -5.46 -13.77 7.56
N PHE A 348 -6.50 -14.34 8.17
CA PHE A 348 -6.87 -15.74 8.00
C PHE A 348 -8.02 -15.95 7.01
N ILE A 349 -9.00 -15.04 6.97
CA ILE A 349 -10.25 -15.28 6.25
C ILE A 349 -10.34 -14.56 4.90
N ALA A 350 -9.59 -13.48 4.68
CA ALA A 350 -9.81 -12.62 3.51
C ALA A 350 -9.49 -13.34 2.19
N GLU A 351 -8.36 -14.05 2.10
CA GLU A 351 -8.00 -14.81 0.90
C GLU A 351 -8.98 -15.97 0.60
N PRO A 352 -9.35 -16.84 1.57
CA PRO A 352 -10.41 -17.82 1.36
C PRO A 352 -11.75 -17.20 0.92
N LEU A 353 -12.11 -16.05 1.50
CA LEU A 353 -13.34 -15.33 1.17
C LEU A 353 -13.33 -14.78 -0.26
N GLU A 354 -12.20 -14.21 -0.69
CA GLU A 354 -11.96 -13.75 -2.05
C GLU A 354 -12.15 -14.88 -3.07
N LEU A 355 -11.51 -16.02 -2.83
CA LEU A 355 -11.63 -17.21 -3.69
C LEU A 355 -13.06 -17.78 -3.68
N GLY A 356 -13.71 -17.80 -2.50
CA GLY A 356 -15.10 -18.24 -2.37
C GLY A 356 -16.06 -17.38 -3.19
N PHE A 357 -15.94 -16.05 -3.12
CA PHE A 357 -16.76 -15.15 -3.93
C PHE A 357 -16.52 -15.32 -5.44
N ALA A 358 -15.27 -15.52 -5.86
CA ALA A 358 -14.95 -15.78 -7.26
C ALA A 358 -15.57 -17.11 -7.74
N ALA A 359 -15.45 -18.19 -6.94
CA ALA A 359 -16.01 -19.50 -7.26
C ALA A 359 -17.54 -19.48 -7.38
N VAL A 360 -18.23 -18.82 -6.43
CA VAL A 360 -19.70 -18.68 -6.47
C VAL A 360 -20.14 -17.92 -7.71
N ALA A 361 -19.47 -16.82 -8.06
CA ALA A 361 -19.81 -16.05 -9.25
C ALA A 361 -19.60 -16.84 -10.55
N LEU A 362 -18.53 -17.63 -10.63
CA LEU A 362 -18.28 -18.52 -11.76
C LEU A 362 -19.39 -19.58 -11.87
N LEU A 363 -19.75 -20.24 -10.77
CA LEU A 363 -20.82 -21.23 -10.74
C LEU A 363 -22.15 -20.64 -11.21
N LEU A 364 -22.55 -19.47 -10.68
CA LEU A 364 -23.78 -18.79 -11.09
C LEU A 364 -23.76 -18.43 -12.58
N SER A 365 -22.62 -18.00 -13.11
CA SER A 365 -22.46 -17.68 -14.53
C SER A 365 -22.62 -18.92 -15.41
N LEU A 366 -22.02 -20.05 -15.02
CA LEU A 366 -22.16 -21.34 -15.71
C LEU A 366 -23.61 -21.85 -15.70
N LEU A 367 -24.30 -21.75 -14.56
CA LEU A 367 -25.72 -22.13 -14.45
C LEU A 367 -26.62 -21.25 -15.34
N LEU A 368 -26.36 -19.95 -15.41
CA LEU A 368 -27.07 -19.03 -16.29
C LEU A 368 -26.83 -19.35 -17.77
N MET A 369 -25.60 -19.68 -18.15
CA MET A 369 -25.30 -20.12 -19.52
C MET A 369 -25.99 -21.45 -19.86
N ALA A 370 -25.93 -22.45 -18.97
CA ALA A 370 -26.58 -23.73 -19.17
C ALA A 370 -28.11 -23.61 -19.31
N SER A 371 -28.75 -22.75 -18.49
CA SER A 371 -30.19 -22.49 -18.58
C SER A 371 -30.59 -21.79 -19.89
N LYS A 372 -29.79 -20.82 -20.37
CA LYS A 372 -30.01 -20.17 -21.68
C LYS A 372 -29.84 -21.14 -22.84
N THR A 373 -28.83 -22.01 -22.79
CA THR A 373 -28.61 -23.05 -23.82
C THR A 373 -29.76 -24.05 -23.83
N LYS A 374 -30.22 -24.54 -22.67
CA LYS A 374 -31.42 -25.41 -22.58
C LYS A 374 -32.66 -24.72 -23.14
N ARG A 375 -32.84 -23.42 -22.92
CA ARG A 375 -33.99 -22.66 -23.45
C ARG A 375 -33.89 -22.43 -24.96
N ARG A 376 -32.68 -22.32 -25.52
CA ARG A 376 -32.45 -22.25 -26.98
C ARG A 376 -32.65 -23.60 -27.67
N LEU A 377 -32.27 -24.71 -27.05
CA LEU A 377 -32.46 -26.06 -27.60
C LEU A 377 -33.93 -26.54 -27.54
N LYS A 378 -34.77 -25.89 -26.72
CA LYS A 378 -36.22 -26.15 -26.62
C LYS A 378 -37.07 -25.26 -27.55
N LYS A 379 -36.46 -24.29 -28.23
CA LYS A 379 -37.08 -23.47 -29.28
C LYS A 379 -36.58 -23.97 -30.61
#